data_AF-A0A946W5G4-F1
#
_entry.id   AF-A0A946W5G4-F1
#
_cell.length_a   1.000
_cell.length_b   1.000
_cell.length_c   1.000
_cell.angle_alpha   90.00
_cell.angle_beta   90.00
_cell.angle_gamma   90.00
#
_symmetry.space_group_name_H-M   'P 1'
#
loop_
_entity.id
_entity.type
_entity.pdbx_description
1 polymer ?
#
loop_
_entity_poly.entity_id
_entity_poly.type
_entity_poly.pdbx_seq_one_letter_code
_entity_poly.pdbx_strand_id
1 'polypeptide(L)'
;MKRKKRITKTIVSQSGMSTFEKDLPFPYVYYPGFYGAYFAFGENENSIPYFCSCSKKSIENYIEFRLKFKDRLNSAQSKNYILSSAHFPQVVVDKLMQENLSEHQSILAALDFKESICHECCKVTPQFGYCNPMYGGVFEQNYGWYINKQSFEFGVKPVSFQILENECPDELFENVEIDKKSFLEKYSQIEETELILLKARDSVYQKETRKIRNIIENETRVKFGFKKVGEAWANETLLYQIISQLYQDKKIYHHYRPEFLEFLELDVYIPVLKLGFEYQGIQHFESVDHWGGKSALKRVKERDARKKHLCEKYGIRLIYCFYYEELTKSLIKNKINENPAHKNV
;
A
#
# COMPACT_ATOMS: atom_id res chain seq x y z
N MET A 1 -20.08 -25.16 1.69
CA MET A 1 -18.77 -24.79 1.10
C MET A 1 -17.77 -24.48 2.22
N LYS A 2 -16.71 -25.29 2.38
CA LYS A 2 -15.61 -24.96 3.30
C LYS A 2 -14.97 -23.66 2.81
N ARG A 3 -14.94 -22.61 3.65
CA ARG A 3 -14.23 -21.35 3.37
C ARG A 3 -12.79 -21.72 2.97
N LYS A 4 -12.37 -21.43 1.73
CA LYS A 4 -10.96 -21.47 1.36
C LYS A 4 -10.21 -20.59 2.38
N LYS A 5 -9.33 -21.20 3.16
CA LYS A 5 -8.49 -20.51 4.15
C LYS A 5 -7.75 -19.43 3.38
N ARG A 6 -7.98 -18.15 3.72
CA ARG A 6 -7.28 -17.03 3.08
C ARG A 6 -5.79 -17.28 3.28
N ILE A 7 -5.03 -17.43 2.18
CA ILE A 7 -3.59 -17.65 2.28
C ILE A 7 -3.01 -16.32 2.76
N THR A 8 -2.81 -16.21 4.07
CA THR A 8 -2.10 -15.09 4.68
C THR A 8 -0.62 -15.32 4.44
N LYS A 9 0.06 -14.37 3.77
CA LYS A 9 1.52 -14.40 3.65
C LYS A 9 2.13 -14.55 5.03
N THR A 10 3.24 -15.29 5.11
CA THR A 10 4.08 -15.29 6.31
C THR A 10 4.52 -13.85 6.56
N ILE A 11 4.30 -13.37 7.78
CA ILE A 11 4.72 -12.03 8.20
C ILE A 11 6.19 -12.09 8.60
N VAL A 12 6.97 -11.11 8.16
CA VAL A 12 8.33 -10.95 8.67
C VAL A 12 8.23 -10.59 10.14
N SER A 13 8.67 -11.46 11.02
CA SER A 13 8.57 -11.29 12.47
C SER A 13 9.93 -11.32 13.17
N GLN A 14 10.99 -11.65 12.44
CA GLN A 14 12.35 -11.82 12.96
C GLN A 14 13.36 -11.10 12.06
N SER A 15 14.46 -10.66 12.65
CA SER A 15 15.60 -10.10 11.93
C SER A 15 16.31 -11.19 11.12
N GLY A 16 16.87 -10.84 9.96
CA GLY A 16 17.70 -11.75 9.15
C GLY A 16 16.93 -12.68 8.22
N MET A 17 15.64 -12.45 8.00
CA MET A 17 14.88 -13.20 7.00
C MET A 17 15.38 -12.90 5.59
N SER A 18 15.56 -13.95 4.79
CA SER A 18 15.87 -13.87 3.36
C SER A 18 15.09 -14.92 2.58
N THR A 19 14.92 -14.71 1.28
CA THR A 19 14.19 -15.63 0.39
C THR A 19 14.60 -15.43 -1.07
N PHE A 20 14.25 -16.39 -1.92
CA PHE A 20 14.45 -16.31 -3.37
C PHE A 20 13.16 -15.86 -4.07
N GLU A 21 13.19 -14.70 -4.72
CA GLU A 21 12.09 -14.08 -5.47
C GLU A 21 12.45 -14.01 -6.96
N LYS A 22 12.04 -15.03 -7.72
CA LYS A 22 12.41 -15.24 -9.13
C LYS A 22 12.08 -14.09 -10.10
N ASP A 23 11.15 -13.22 -9.73
CA ASP A 23 10.66 -12.14 -10.59
C ASP A 23 11.50 -10.85 -10.45
N LEU A 24 12.58 -10.89 -9.65
CA LEU A 24 13.54 -9.80 -9.48
C LEU A 24 14.87 -10.07 -10.21
N PRO A 25 15.56 -9.04 -10.73
CA PRO A 25 16.87 -9.21 -11.37
C PRO A 25 17.95 -9.75 -10.42
N PHE A 26 17.86 -9.40 -9.13
CA PHE A 26 18.68 -9.91 -8.04
C PHE A 26 17.75 -10.71 -7.11
N PRO A 27 17.53 -12.00 -7.39
CA PRO A 27 16.41 -12.74 -6.82
C PRO A 27 16.62 -13.11 -5.35
N TYR A 28 17.82 -13.02 -4.80
CA TYR A 28 18.04 -13.30 -3.38
C TYR A 28 17.77 -12.05 -2.54
N VAL A 29 16.63 -12.00 -1.87
CA VAL A 29 16.11 -10.82 -1.17
C VAL A 29 16.36 -10.95 0.33
N TYR A 30 17.03 -9.96 0.92
CA TYR A 30 17.21 -9.83 2.35
C TYR A 30 16.24 -8.79 2.91
N TYR A 31 15.35 -9.24 3.79
CA TYR A 31 14.34 -8.39 4.41
C TYR A 31 14.91 -7.65 5.63
N PRO A 32 14.43 -6.42 5.90
CA PRO A 32 14.75 -5.73 7.14
C PRO A 32 14.04 -6.37 8.34
N GLY A 33 14.36 -5.89 9.55
CA GLY A 33 13.64 -6.27 10.76
C GLY A 33 12.13 -5.94 10.75
N PHE A 34 11.46 -6.29 11.84
CA PHE A 34 10.02 -6.07 12.00
C PHE A 34 9.66 -4.59 11.84
N TYR A 35 8.75 -4.30 10.90
CA TYR A 35 8.38 -2.93 10.50
C TYR A 35 9.54 -2.04 10.02
N GLY A 36 10.59 -2.64 9.46
CA GLY A 36 11.71 -1.92 8.86
C GLY A 36 11.37 -1.16 7.57
N ALA A 37 12.40 -0.79 6.80
CA ALA A 37 12.21 0.00 5.57
C ALA A 37 13.02 -0.51 4.37
N TYR A 38 14.24 -0.99 4.58
CA TYR A 38 15.20 -1.20 3.50
C TYR A 38 15.46 -2.68 3.23
N PHE A 39 15.34 -3.07 1.97
CA PHE A 39 15.73 -4.38 1.47
C PHE A 39 17.15 -4.32 0.91
N ALA A 40 17.86 -5.44 0.97
CA ALA A 40 19.05 -5.66 0.16
C ALA A 40 18.82 -6.86 -0.78
N PHE A 41 19.58 -6.92 -1.86
CA PHE A 41 19.36 -7.86 -2.96
C PHE A 41 20.69 -8.47 -3.41
N GLY A 42 20.69 -9.77 -3.70
CA GLY A 42 21.85 -10.51 -4.16
C GLY A 42 21.51 -11.36 -5.40
N GLU A 43 22.53 -11.69 -6.18
CA GLU A 43 22.41 -12.63 -7.30
C GLU A 43 22.21 -14.07 -6.78
N ASN A 44 22.80 -14.39 -5.64
CA ASN A 44 22.72 -15.68 -4.95
C ASN A 44 23.00 -15.50 -3.44
N GLU A 45 22.84 -16.59 -2.68
CA GLU A 45 23.00 -16.65 -1.21
C GLU A 45 24.34 -16.09 -0.70
N ASN A 46 25.41 -16.19 -1.51
CA ASN A 46 26.77 -15.82 -1.14
C ASN A 46 27.23 -14.49 -1.75
N SER A 47 26.39 -13.84 -2.56
CA SER A 47 26.73 -12.57 -3.21
C SER A 47 26.71 -11.41 -2.20
N ILE A 48 27.51 -10.39 -2.50
CA ILE A 48 27.49 -9.15 -1.70
C ILE A 48 26.10 -8.51 -1.86
N PRO A 49 25.38 -8.20 -0.77
CA PRO A 49 24.07 -7.56 -0.87
C PRO A 49 24.16 -6.13 -1.40
N TYR A 50 23.33 -5.81 -2.40
CA TYR A 50 23.16 -4.49 -2.98
C TYR A 50 21.88 -3.83 -2.48
N PHE A 51 21.90 -2.51 -2.30
CA PHE A 51 20.67 -1.71 -2.21
C PHE A 51 20.25 -1.26 -3.60
N CYS A 52 18.94 -1.03 -3.78
CA CYS A 52 18.50 -0.37 -5.02
C CYS A 52 18.84 1.12 -4.96
N SER A 53 19.37 1.68 -6.04
CA SER A 53 19.71 3.11 -6.10
C SER A 53 18.54 4.03 -5.75
N CYS A 54 17.28 3.61 -6.01
CA CYS A 54 16.09 4.37 -5.65
C CYS A 54 15.89 4.57 -4.13
N SER A 55 16.65 3.86 -3.27
CA SER A 55 16.61 4.04 -1.81
C SER A 55 17.74 4.89 -1.26
N LYS A 56 18.67 5.37 -2.09
CA LYS A 56 19.84 6.11 -1.63
C LYS A 56 19.45 7.35 -0.81
N LYS A 57 18.58 8.20 -1.36
CA LYS A 57 18.11 9.42 -0.67
C LYS A 57 17.41 9.13 0.66
N SER A 58 16.56 8.10 0.70
CA SER A 58 15.91 7.69 1.94
C SER A 58 16.90 7.18 2.99
N ILE A 59 17.96 6.48 2.59
CA ILE A 59 19.00 5.99 3.50
C ILE A 59 19.82 7.16 4.05
N GLU A 60 20.20 8.12 3.21
CA GLU A 60 20.87 9.37 3.62
C GLU A 60 20.04 10.10 4.70
N ASN A 61 18.75 10.32 4.44
CA ASN A 61 17.85 10.96 5.39
C ASN A 61 17.67 10.13 6.68
N TYR A 62 17.63 8.80 6.58
CA TYR A 62 17.59 7.93 7.77
C TYR A 62 18.84 8.12 8.65
N ILE A 63 20.03 8.18 8.06
CA ILE A 63 21.27 8.42 8.80
C ILE A 63 21.22 9.80 9.45
N GLU A 64 20.77 10.82 8.73
CA GLU A 64 20.61 12.18 9.25
C GLU A 64 19.67 12.22 10.47
N PHE A 65 18.54 11.49 10.43
CA PHE A 65 17.68 11.32 11.60
C PHE A 65 18.42 10.73 12.80
N ARG A 66 19.27 9.72 12.60
CA ARG A 66 20.04 9.06 13.66
C ARG A 66 21.14 9.94 14.25
N LEU A 67 21.69 10.85 13.45
CA LEU A 67 22.70 11.82 13.89
C LEU A 67 22.07 12.99 14.64
N LYS A 68 20.97 13.53 14.11
CA LYS A 68 20.28 14.69 14.67
C LYS A 68 19.51 14.36 15.94
N PHE A 69 18.86 13.19 15.98
CA PHE A 69 18.02 12.78 17.09
C PHE A 69 18.63 11.55 17.75
N LYS A 70 19.15 11.73 18.98
CA LYS A 70 19.72 10.64 19.76
C LYS A 70 18.58 9.79 20.33
N ASP A 71 18.28 8.67 19.68
CA ASP A 71 17.29 7.71 20.19
C ASP A 71 17.77 7.10 21.53
N ARG A 72 16.82 6.71 22.40
CA ARG A 72 17.15 5.94 23.61
C ARG A 72 17.79 4.60 23.21
N LEU A 73 18.92 4.28 23.84
CA LEU A 73 19.68 3.07 23.56
C LEU A 73 18.85 1.81 23.89
N ASN A 74 18.75 0.91 22.90
CA ASN A 74 18.26 -0.46 23.07
C ASN A 74 19.33 -1.33 23.76
N SER A 75 18.96 -2.49 24.30
CA SER A 75 19.96 -3.43 24.84
C SER A 75 20.77 -4.12 23.73
N ALA A 76 20.22 -4.24 22.51
CA ALA A 76 20.91 -4.86 21.39
C ALA A 76 21.81 -3.87 20.63
N GLN A 77 23.11 -4.18 20.54
CA GLN A 77 24.11 -3.32 19.90
C GLN A 77 23.80 -3.05 18.41
N SER A 78 23.34 -4.05 17.66
CA SER A 78 22.98 -3.90 16.23
C SER A 78 21.76 -3.01 15.98
N LYS A 79 20.88 -2.85 16.98
CA LYS A 79 19.74 -1.91 16.89
C LYS A 79 20.17 -0.46 17.16
N ASN A 80 21.21 -0.28 17.96
CA ASN A 80 21.81 1.01 18.28
C ASN A 80 22.81 1.47 17.23
N TYR A 81 23.32 0.57 16.40
CA TYR A 81 24.17 0.92 15.28
C TYR A 81 23.47 1.91 14.35
N ILE A 82 24.24 2.79 13.71
CA ILE A 82 23.72 3.90 12.89
C ILE A 82 22.81 3.41 11.76
N LEU A 83 23.10 2.26 11.15
CA LEU A 83 22.13 1.48 10.37
C LEU A 83 21.50 0.43 11.28
N SER A 84 20.34 0.75 11.87
CA SER A 84 19.69 -0.17 12.81
C SER A 84 19.22 -1.44 12.11
N SER A 85 19.49 -2.60 12.69
CA SER A 85 18.93 -3.86 12.18
C SER A 85 17.40 -3.98 12.33
N ALA A 86 16.74 -2.97 12.90
CA ALA A 86 15.29 -2.78 12.79
C ALA A 86 14.87 -2.35 11.39
N HIS A 87 15.65 -1.47 10.73
CA HIS A 87 15.31 -0.89 9.43
C HIS A 87 16.06 -1.50 8.26
N PHE A 88 17.20 -2.13 8.52
CA PHE A 88 18.10 -2.71 7.52
C PHE A 88 18.24 -4.22 7.70
N PRO A 89 18.62 -4.97 6.66
CA PRO A 89 18.87 -6.41 6.79
C PRO A 89 20.05 -6.69 7.73
N GLN A 90 19.88 -7.66 8.62
CA GLN A 90 20.86 -7.98 9.67
C GLN A 90 22.26 -8.26 9.10
N VAL A 91 22.36 -8.98 7.98
CA VAL A 91 23.63 -9.31 7.31
C VAL A 91 24.45 -8.08 6.91
N VAL A 92 23.78 -7.00 6.48
CA VAL A 92 24.45 -5.75 6.10
C VAL A 92 24.95 -5.04 7.36
N VAL A 93 24.12 -4.98 8.40
CA VAL A 93 24.46 -4.35 9.67
C VAL A 93 25.65 -5.04 10.33
N ASP A 94 25.66 -6.37 10.35
CA ASP A 94 26.75 -7.16 10.94
C ASP A 94 28.08 -6.92 10.22
N LYS A 95 28.07 -6.84 8.89
CA LYS A 95 29.27 -6.52 8.08
C LYS A 95 29.84 -5.15 8.46
N LEU A 96 29.01 -4.10 8.45
CA LEU A 96 29.45 -2.73 8.75
C LEU A 96 29.95 -2.57 10.19
N MET A 97 29.34 -3.29 11.14
CA MET A 97 29.80 -3.32 12.53
C MET A 97 31.18 -3.99 12.66
N GLN A 98 31.46 -5.06 11.91
CA GLN A 98 32.78 -5.70 11.91
C GLN A 98 33.87 -4.79 11.33
N GLU A 99 33.52 -3.94 10.37
CA GLU A 99 34.42 -2.94 9.78
C GLU A 99 34.63 -1.69 10.66
N ASN A 100 33.98 -1.62 11.83
CA ASN A 100 34.04 -0.48 12.78
C ASN A 100 33.69 0.89 12.16
N LEU A 101 32.85 0.92 11.12
CA LEU A 101 32.43 2.16 10.49
C LEU A 101 31.42 2.88 11.39
N SER A 102 31.62 4.16 11.67
CA SER A 102 30.70 4.96 12.50
C SER A 102 30.40 6.36 11.94
N GLU A 103 31.20 6.81 10.97
CA GLU A 103 31.06 8.11 10.33
C GLU A 103 30.15 8.06 9.10
N HIS A 104 29.29 9.06 8.93
CA HIS A 104 28.26 9.15 7.88
C HIS A 104 28.78 8.84 6.47
N GLN A 105 29.85 9.54 6.04
CA GLN A 105 30.39 9.40 4.69
C GLN A 105 30.98 8.00 4.45
N SER A 106 31.63 7.45 5.47
CA SER A 106 32.25 6.13 5.43
C SER A 106 31.21 5.02 5.33
N ILE A 107 30.05 5.18 5.98
CA ILE A 107 28.94 4.22 5.91
C ILE A 107 28.32 4.22 4.51
N LEU A 108 27.98 5.40 3.97
CA LEU A 108 27.39 5.49 2.63
C LEU A 108 28.33 4.97 1.55
N ALA A 109 29.64 5.24 1.68
CA ALA A 109 30.65 4.72 0.76
C ALA A 109 30.81 3.20 0.83
N ALA A 110 30.48 2.57 1.95
CA ALA A 110 30.52 1.12 2.14
C ALA A 110 29.25 0.40 1.64
N LEU A 111 28.21 1.13 1.24
CA LEU A 111 26.99 0.56 0.68
C LEU A 111 27.09 0.45 -0.85
N ASP A 112 26.85 -0.74 -1.37
CA ASP A 112 26.80 -0.98 -2.81
C ASP A 112 25.39 -0.77 -3.36
N PHE A 113 25.27 -0.05 -4.48
CA PHE A 113 23.98 0.25 -5.13
C PHE A 113 23.90 -0.28 -6.55
N LYS A 114 22.70 -0.73 -6.95
CA LYS A 114 22.36 -1.10 -8.34
C LYS A 114 21.03 -0.50 -8.75
N GLU A 115 20.91 -0.17 -10.03
CA GLU A 115 19.68 0.38 -10.61
C GLU A 115 18.62 -0.69 -10.81
N SER A 116 17.37 -0.34 -10.53
CA SER A 116 16.18 -1.12 -10.91
C SER A 116 16.16 -2.58 -10.42
N ILE A 117 16.64 -2.84 -9.21
CA ILE A 117 16.71 -4.19 -8.62
C ILE A 117 15.62 -4.49 -7.58
N CYS A 118 14.91 -3.48 -7.08
CA CYS A 118 13.92 -3.66 -6.01
C CYS A 118 12.50 -3.87 -6.54
N HIS A 119 11.63 -4.29 -5.63
CA HIS A 119 10.21 -4.51 -5.88
C HIS A 119 9.49 -3.28 -6.45
N GLU A 120 9.82 -2.07 -5.97
CA GLU A 120 9.25 -0.81 -6.45
C GLU A 120 9.64 -0.52 -7.90
N CYS A 121 10.91 -0.69 -8.27
CA CYS A 121 11.37 -0.46 -9.65
C CYS A 121 10.81 -1.51 -10.60
N CYS A 122 10.76 -2.77 -10.17
CA CYS A 122 10.28 -3.91 -10.97
C CYS A 122 8.75 -4.08 -10.95
N LYS A 123 8.02 -3.29 -10.14
CA LYS A 123 6.57 -3.40 -9.94
C LYS A 123 6.10 -4.79 -9.50
N VAL A 124 6.91 -5.47 -8.69
CA VAL A 124 6.57 -6.79 -8.14
C VAL A 124 6.17 -6.67 -6.67
N THR A 125 5.38 -7.60 -6.17
CA THR A 125 4.98 -7.63 -4.76
C THR A 125 5.96 -8.47 -3.94
N PRO A 126 6.48 -7.97 -2.80
CA PRO A 126 7.32 -8.78 -1.92
C PRO A 126 6.67 -10.10 -1.53
N GLN A 127 7.44 -11.18 -1.46
CA GLN A 127 6.95 -12.51 -1.08
C GLN A 127 6.28 -12.54 0.31
N PHE A 128 6.88 -11.88 1.31
CA PHE A 128 6.35 -11.83 2.68
C PHE A 128 5.40 -10.66 2.93
N GLY A 129 4.61 -10.76 4.00
CA GLY A 129 3.74 -9.69 4.47
C GLY A 129 4.44 -8.77 5.49
N TYR A 130 4.16 -7.47 5.40
CA TYR A 130 4.71 -6.43 6.28
C TYR A 130 4.08 -6.47 7.67
N CYS A 131 2.75 -6.58 7.73
CA CYS A 131 2.00 -6.54 8.97
C CYS A 131 0.87 -7.57 8.99
N ASN A 132 0.40 -7.93 10.18
CA ASN A 132 -0.80 -8.75 10.31
C ASN A 132 -2.01 -7.98 9.74
N PRO A 133 -2.96 -8.65 9.06
CA PRO A 133 -4.16 -8.01 8.54
C PRO A 133 -4.99 -7.20 9.54
N MET A 134 -4.85 -7.46 10.84
CA MET A 134 -5.47 -6.68 11.92
C MET A 134 -4.91 -5.25 12.05
N TYR A 135 -3.67 -5.01 11.62
CA TYR A 135 -2.93 -3.77 11.91
C TYR A 135 -2.71 -2.85 10.71
N GLY A 136 -3.08 -3.26 9.49
CA GLY A 136 -2.90 -2.42 8.31
C GLY A 136 -3.86 -2.78 7.18
N GLY A 137 -4.09 -1.83 6.26
CA GLY A 137 -4.85 -2.08 5.04
C GLY A 137 -4.11 -3.03 4.08
N VAL A 138 -4.82 -3.56 3.07
CA VAL A 138 -4.23 -4.55 2.13
C VAL A 138 -2.96 -4.05 1.45
N PHE A 139 -2.89 -2.76 1.11
CA PHE A 139 -1.69 -2.18 0.51
C PHE A 139 -0.53 -2.15 1.52
N GLU A 140 -0.75 -1.61 2.72
CA GLU A 140 0.26 -1.60 3.79
C GLU A 140 0.73 -3.01 4.17
N GLN A 141 -0.16 -4.01 4.22
CA GLN A 141 0.20 -5.40 4.48
C GLN A 141 1.22 -5.96 3.48
N ASN A 142 1.28 -5.44 2.26
CA ASN A 142 2.21 -5.92 1.23
C ASN A 142 3.40 -4.97 0.99
N TYR A 143 3.20 -3.68 1.20
CA TYR A 143 4.13 -2.63 0.79
C TYR A 143 4.56 -1.69 1.93
N GLY A 144 4.23 -1.98 3.18
CA GLY A 144 4.50 -1.08 4.31
C GLY A 144 5.98 -0.73 4.51
N TRP A 145 6.91 -1.62 4.14
CA TRP A 145 8.34 -1.29 4.10
C TRP A 145 8.64 -0.13 3.14
N TYR A 146 8.00 -0.12 1.97
CA TYR A 146 8.14 0.95 0.97
C TYR A 146 7.42 2.23 1.41
N ILE A 147 6.33 2.14 2.18
CA ILE A 147 5.71 3.31 2.82
C ILE A 147 6.71 3.94 3.81
N ASN A 148 7.42 3.13 4.60
CA ASN A 148 8.45 3.63 5.51
C ASN A 148 9.66 4.21 4.75
N LYS A 149 10.12 3.54 3.68
CA LYS A 149 11.16 4.07 2.77
C LYS A 149 10.75 5.44 2.24
N GLN A 150 9.54 5.58 1.71
CA GLN A 150 9.02 6.82 1.16
C GLN A 150 8.92 7.93 2.22
N SER A 151 8.52 7.58 3.44
CA SER A 151 8.50 8.51 4.58
C SER A 151 9.90 9.07 4.85
N PHE A 152 10.92 8.21 4.92
CA PHE A 152 12.31 8.66 5.09
C PHE A 152 12.81 9.47 3.88
N GLU A 153 12.42 9.10 2.65
CA GLU A 153 12.73 9.85 1.43
C GLU A 153 12.22 11.29 1.51
N PHE A 154 11.03 11.51 2.08
CA PHE A 154 10.45 12.82 2.36
C PHE A 154 10.95 13.47 3.65
N GLY A 155 11.97 12.92 4.33
CA GLY A 155 12.48 13.50 5.57
C GLY A 155 11.47 13.46 6.72
N VAL A 156 10.63 12.42 6.78
CA VAL A 156 9.62 12.19 7.84
C VAL A 156 9.86 10.84 8.52
N LYS A 157 9.98 10.79 9.86
CA LYS A 157 10.02 9.51 10.58
C LYS A 157 8.64 8.82 10.51
N PRO A 158 8.53 7.54 10.09
CA PRO A 158 7.24 6.89 9.82
C PRO A 158 6.27 6.79 11.00
N VAL A 159 6.80 6.69 12.23
CA VAL A 159 5.99 6.47 13.44
C VAL A 159 5.80 7.77 14.20
N SER A 160 6.86 8.53 14.45
CA SER A 160 6.80 9.75 15.27
C SER A 160 6.52 11.00 14.46
N PHE A 161 6.49 10.97 13.13
CA PHE A 161 6.35 12.17 12.27
C PHE A 161 7.31 13.30 12.64
N GLN A 162 8.46 12.94 13.21
CA GLN A 162 9.58 13.86 13.37
C GLN A 162 10.10 14.24 11.98
N ILE A 163 10.41 15.52 11.77
CA ILE A 163 10.69 16.08 10.45
C ILE A 163 12.15 16.54 10.36
N LEU A 164 12.82 16.20 9.26
CA LEU A 164 14.03 16.87 8.81
C LEU A 164 13.62 18.09 7.98
N GLU A 165 13.56 19.26 8.61
CA GLU A 165 13.03 20.49 8.01
C GLU A 165 13.59 20.82 6.62
N ASN A 166 14.90 20.70 6.45
CA ASN A 166 15.60 21.00 5.20
C ASN A 166 15.38 19.94 4.10
N GLU A 167 15.06 18.71 4.49
CA GLU A 167 14.89 17.58 3.57
C GLU A 167 13.42 17.32 3.23
N CYS A 168 12.51 17.81 4.07
CA CYS A 168 11.09 17.59 3.91
C CYS A 168 10.51 18.58 2.89
N PRO A 169 9.97 18.12 1.76
CA PRO A 169 9.44 18.99 0.72
C PRO A 169 8.27 19.83 1.24
N ASP A 170 8.20 21.09 0.83
CA ASP A 170 7.12 22.00 1.21
C ASP A 170 5.79 21.54 0.60
N GLU A 171 5.83 20.94 -0.60
CA GLU A 171 4.66 20.39 -1.28
C GLU A 171 3.95 19.32 -0.45
N LEU A 172 4.66 18.61 0.45
CA LEU A 172 4.04 17.63 1.35
C LEU A 172 3.02 18.28 2.28
N PHE A 173 3.32 19.50 2.75
CA PHE A 173 2.49 20.28 3.67
C PHE A 173 1.43 21.10 2.93
N GLU A 174 1.78 21.65 1.76
CA GLU A 174 0.84 22.38 0.89
C GLU A 174 -0.33 21.48 0.46
N ASN A 175 -0.05 20.24 0.04
CA ASN A 175 -1.07 19.27 -0.42
C ASN A 175 -2.08 18.87 0.66
N VAL A 176 -1.81 19.16 1.93
CA VAL A 176 -2.66 18.81 3.07
C VAL A 176 -3.20 20.04 3.81
N GLU A 177 -2.91 21.24 3.29
CA GLU A 177 -3.27 22.54 3.84
C GLU A 177 -2.83 22.69 5.31
N ILE A 178 -1.58 22.30 5.59
CA ILE A 178 -0.95 22.45 6.90
C ILE A 178 0.16 23.47 6.77
N ASP A 179 0.18 24.49 7.62
CA ASP A 179 1.30 25.43 7.68
C ASP A 179 2.54 24.73 8.27
N LYS A 180 3.55 24.47 7.43
CA LYS A 180 4.77 23.74 7.81
C LYS A 180 5.48 24.42 8.98
N LYS A 181 5.55 25.76 8.97
CA LYS A 181 6.22 26.53 10.02
C LYS A 181 5.54 26.34 11.37
N SER A 182 4.22 26.52 11.45
CA SER A 182 3.44 26.31 12.68
C SER A 182 3.52 24.86 13.17
N PHE A 183 3.53 23.89 12.26
CA PHE A 183 3.70 22.48 12.61
C PHE A 183 5.06 22.23 13.27
N LEU A 184 6.13 22.73 12.66
CA LEU A 184 7.49 22.58 13.18
C LEU A 184 7.68 23.32 14.52
N GLU A 185 7.17 24.55 14.65
CA GLU A 185 7.23 25.31 15.91
C GLU A 185 6.59 24.56 17.08
N LYS A 186 5.48 23.86 16.83
CA LYS A 186 4.76 23.08 17.85
C LYS A 186 5.46 21.78 18.21
N TYR A 187 5.96 21.04 17.21
CA TYR A 187 6.29 19.62 17.38
C TYR A 187 7.78 19.29 17.24
N SER A 188 8.61 20.16 16.66
CA SER A 188 10.03 19.85 16.36
C SER A 188 10.90 19.62 17.60
N GLN A 189 10.59 20.29 18.71
CA GLN A 189 11.34 20.21 19.97
C GLN A 189 10.87 19.07 20.88
N ILE A 190 9.88 18.30 20.45
CA ILE A 190 9.31 17.22 21.25
C ILE A 190 10.09 15.93 20.96
N GLU A 191 10.50 15.26 22.02
CA GLU A 191 11.16 13.96 21.95
C GLU A 191 10.28 12.92 21.25
N GLU A 192 10.90 12.02 20.47
CA GLU A 192 10.19 11.02 19.66
C GLU A 192 9.19 10.19 20.48
N THR A 193 9.56 9.77 21.68
CA THR A 193 8.66 8.97 22.53
C THR A 193 7.39 9.73 22.91
N GLU A 194 7.48 11.04 23.11
CA GLU A 194 6.32 11.86 23.44
C GLU A 194 5.49 12.18 22.18
N LEU A 195 6.13 12.39 21.03
CA LEU A 195 5.41 12.50 19.73
C LEU A 195 4.54 11.27 19.44
N ILE A 196 5.04 10.08 19.76
CA ILE A 196 4.27 8.83 19.60
C ILE A 196 3.03 8.83 20.50
N LEU A 197 3.16 9.30 21.75
CA LEU A 197 2.05 9.39 22.70
C LEU A 197 1.07 10.51 22.35
N LEU A 198 1.55 11.62 21.77
CA LEU A 198 0.72 12.75 21.35
C LEU A 198 -0.35 12.36 20.34
N LYS A 199 -0.11 11.37 19.49
CA LYS A 199 -1.14 10.86 18.56
C LYS A 199 -2.43 10.40 19.24
N ALA A 200 -2.35 10.00 20.52
CA ALA A 200 -3.52 9.59 21.30
C ALA A 200 -4.12 10.74 22.13
N ARG A 201 -3.37 11.82 22.36
CA ARG A 201 -3.75 12.93 23.27
C ARG A 201 -4.10 14.22 22.54
N ASP A 202 -3.48 14.48 21.40
CA ASP A 202 -3.65 15.66 20.56
C ASP A 202 -4.34 15.26 19.26
N SER A 203 -5.63 15.61 19.16
CA SER A 203 -6.46 15.32 17.99
C SER A 203 -6.05 16.11 16.75
N VAL A 204 -5.42 17.29 16.92
CA VAL A 204 -4.88 18.10 15.82
C VAL A 204 -3.68 17.38 15.23
N TYR A 205 -2.71 17.04 16.07
CA TYR A 205 -1.52 16.29 15.65
C TYR A 205 -1.88 14.95 14.99
N GLN A 206 -2.84 14.22 15.57
CA GLN A 206 -3.34 12.96 15.00
C GLN A 206 -3.93 13.17 13.59
N LYS A 207 -4.76 14.20 13.40
CA LYS A 207 -5.40 14.50 12.11
C LYS A 207 -4.37 14.94 11.07
N GLU A 208 -3.44 15.80 11.45
CA GLU A 208 -2.37 16.33 10.59
C GLU A 208 -1.43 15.22 10.14
N THR A 209 -0.89 14.43 11.07
CA THR A 209 -0.02 13.29 10.75
C THR A 209 -0.72 12.22 9.91
N ARG A 210 -2.03 12.00 10.10
CA ARG A 210 -2.82 11.11 9.23
C ARG A 210 -2.90 11.63 7.79
N LYS A 211 -3.08 12.94 7.59
CA LYS A 211 -3.08 13.54 6.24
C LYS A 211 -1.71 13.35 5.57
N ILE A 212 -0.63 13.66 6.28
CA ILE A 212 0.76 13.49 5.79
C ILE A 212 1.01 12.02 5.41
N ARG A 213 0.60 11.08 6.28
CA ARG A 213 0.71 9.64 6.00
C ARG A 213 -0.01 9.22 4.73
N ASN A 214 -1.19 9.76 4.47
CA ASN A 214 -1.95 9.43 3.26
C ASN A 214 -1.23 9.90 2.00
N ILE A 215 -0.54 11.06 2.02
CA ILE A 215 0.28 11.50 0.89
C ILE A 215 1.45 10.55 0.66
N ILE A 216 2.17 10.15 1.72
CA ILE A 216 3.28 9.20 1.65
C ILE A 216 2.81 7.84 1.09
N GLU A 217 1.68 7.31 1.58
CA GLU A 217 1.12 6.07 1.05
C GLU A 217 0.73 6.24 -0.42
N ASN A 218 0.07 7.33 -0.79
CA ASN A 218 -0.33 7.59 -2.18
C ASN A 218 0.85 7.70 -3.13
N GLU A 219 1.93 8.34 -2.72
CA GLU A 219 3.17 8.40 -3.50
C GLU A 219 3.72 6.98 -3.72
N THR A 220 3.78 6.17 -2.65
CA THR A 220 4.20 4.77 -2.73
C THR A 220 3.29 3.98 -3.68
N ARG A 221 1.97 4.18 -3.62
CA ARG A 221 1.00 3.52 -4.52
C ARG A 221 1.28 3.86 -5.97
N VAL A 222 1.43 5.14 -6.30
CA VAL A 222 1.72 5.60 -7.66
C VAL A 222 3.06 5.04 -8.15
N LYS A 223 4.10 5.04 -7.29
CA LYS A 223 5.38 4.42 -7.60
C LYS A 223 5.25 2.93 -7.91
N PHE A 224 4.29 2.20 -7.34
CA PHE A 224 4.02 0.80 -7.70
C PHE A 224 2.99 0.63 -8.84
N GLY A 225 2.49 1.71 -9.44
CA GLY A 225 1.47 1.66 -10.50
C GLY A 225 0.03 1.50 -9.99
N PHE A 226 -0.22 1.70 -8.70
CA PHE A 226 -1.56 1.70 -8.12
C PHE A 226 -2.19 3.10 -8.12
N LYS A 227 -3.53 3.14 -8.21
CA LYS A 227 -4.32 4.37 -7.98
C LYS A 227 -4.20 4.86 -6.53
N LYS A 228 -4.37 6.16 -6.31
CA LYS A 228 -4.36 6.76 -4.97
C LYS A 228 -5.56 6.30 -4.14
N VAL A 229 -5.41 6.33 -2.82
CA VAL A 229 -6.51 6.15 -1.87
C VAL A 229 -7.55 7.26 -2.10
N GLY A 230 -8.83 6.90 -2.18
CA GLY A 230 -9.94 7.82 -2.47
C GLY A 230 -10.32 7.89 -3.95
N GLU A 231 -9.38 7.70 -4.88
CA GLU A 231 -9.68 7.59 -6.32
C GLU A 231 -10.43 6.29 -6.66
N ALA A 232 -10.47 5.33 -5.72
CA ALA A 232 -11.24 4.10 -5.87
C ALA A 232 -12.77 4.29 -5.77
N TRP A 233 -13.26 5.38 -5.16
CA TRP A 233 -14.70 5.75 -5.14
C TRP A 233 -15.16 6.41 -6.45
N ALA A 234 -14.22 6.91 -7.26
CA ALA A 234 -14.53 7.42 -8.60
C ALA A 234 -14.81 6.30 -9.62
N ASN A 235 -14.80 5.03 -9.20
CA ASN A 235 -14.88 3.90 -10.13
C ASN A 235 -16.29 3.59 -10.63
N GLU A 236 -17.36 3.83 -9.87
CA GLU A 236 -18.75 3.73 -10.40
C GLU A 236 -19.00 4.82 -11.44
N THR A 237 -18.64 6.07 -11.13
CA THR A 237 -18.71 7.20 -12.07
C THR A 237 -17.81 7.00 -13.29
N LEU A 238 -16.58 6.49 -13.10
CA LEU A 238 -15.66 6.18 -14.19
C LEU A 238 -16.17 5.01 -15.04
N LEU A 239 -16.74 3.98 -14.41
CA LEU A 239 -17.39 2.86 -15.11
C LEU A 239 -18.55 3.38 -15.97
N TYR A 240 -19.40 4.25 -15.42
CA TYR A 240 -20.46 4.92 -16.16
C TYR A 240 -19.92 5.77 -17.33
N GLN A 241 -18.86 6.56 -17.12
CA GLN A 241 -18.24 7.36 -18.17
C GLN A 241 -17.67 6.50 -19.29
N ILE A 242 -16.94 5.44 -18.95
CA ILE A 242 -16.36 4.49 -19.92
C ILE A 242 -17.48 3.83 -20.73
N ILE A 243 -18.53 3.32 -20.07
CA ILE A 243 -19.67 2.68 -20.74
C ILE A 243 -20.42 3.68 -21.63
N SER A 244 -20.64 4.91 -21.16
CA SER A 244 -21.26 5.98 -21.95
C SER A 244 -20.46 6.34 -23.19
N GLN A 245 -19.13 6.33 -23.09
CA GLN A 245 -18.26 6.53 -24.26
C GLN A 245 -18.27 5.35 -25.24
N LEU A 246 -18.45 4.12 -24.75
CA LEU A 246 -18.51 2.92 -25.59
C LEU A 246 -19.86 2.77 -26.31
N TYR A 247 -20.94 3.32 -25.75
CA TYR A 247 -22.31 3.13 -26.23
C TYR A 247 -23.07 4.47 -26.33
N GLN A 248 -22.47 5.46 -26.99
CA GLN A 248 -23.01 6.82 -27.13
C GLN A 248 -24.41 6.88 -27.75
N ASP A 249 -24.77 5.87 -28.55
CA ASP A 249 -26.03 5.75 -29.28
C ASP A 249 -27.15 5.05 -28.49
N LYS A 250 -26.87 4.57 -27.27
CA LYS A 250 -27.81 3.74 -26.50
C LYS A 250 -28.27 4.45 -25.23
N LYS A 251 -29.49 4.15 -24.81
CA LYS A 251 -29.98 4.57 -23.50
C LYS A 251 -29.21 3.84 -22.41
N ILE A 252 -28.62 4.60 -21.49
CA ILE A 252 -27.84 4.09 -20.36
C ILE A 252 -28.43 4.69 -19.09
N TYR A 253 -28.63 3.85 -18.09
CA TYR A 253 -29.04 4.29 -16.75
C TYR A 253 -27.86 4.17 -15.78
N HIS A 254 -27.67 5.19 -14.96
CA HIS A 254 -26.74 5.22 -13.83
C HIS A 254 -27.53 5.07 -12.53
N HIS A 255 -27.05 4.27 -11.58
CA HIS A 255 -27.76 3.95 -10.32
C HIS A 255 -29.21 3.49 -10.53
N TYR A 256 -29.41 2.52 -11.42
CA TYR A 256 -30.73 2.06 -11.85
C TYR A 256 -31.39 1.14 -10.81
N ARG A 257 -32.57 1.52 -10.31
CA ARG A 257 -33.33 0.77 -9.29
C ARG A 257 -34.74 0.40 -9.74
N PRO A 258 -34.90 -0.60 -10.62
CA PRO A 258 -36.22 -0.97 -11.12
C PRO A 258 -37.00 -1.83 -10.13
N GLU A 259 -38.34 -1.78 -10.23
CA GLU A 259 -39.25 -2.60 -9.41
C GLU A 259 -38.99 -4.10 -9.57
N PHE A 260 -38.67 -4.55 -10.80
CA PHE A 260 -38.40 -5.96 -11.07
C PHE A 260 -37.12 -6.49 -10.41
N LEU A 261 -36.20 -5.59 -10.02
CA LEU A 261 -35.01 -5.91 -9.24
C LEU A 261 -35.25 -5.70 -7.75
N GLU A 262 -36.51 -5.55 -7.34
CA GLU A 262 -36.92 -5.28 -5.96
C GLU A 262 -36.23 -4.04 -5.38
N PHE A 263 -36.06 -3.01 -6.21
CA PHE A 263 -35.36 -1.76 -5.89
C PHE A 263 -33.88 -1.92 -5.52
N LEU A 264 -33.28 -3.09 -5.78
CA LEU A 264 -31.83 -3.21 -5.81
C LEU A 264 -31.27 -2.36 -6.94
N GLU A 265 -30.11 -1.76 -6.69
CA GLU A 265 -29.42 -0.89 -7.64
C GLU A 265 -28.54 -1.69 -8.59
N LEU A 266 -28.49 -1.27 -9.86
CA LEU A 266 -27.41 -1.55 -10.80
C LEU A 266 -26.60 -0.27 -11.00
N ASP A 267 -25.28 -0.33 -10.84
CA ASP A 267 -24.43 0.87 -11.01
C ASP A 267 -24.59 1.43 -12.43
N VAL A 268 -24.55 0.57 -13.45
CA VAL A 268 -24.84 0.93 -14.84
C VAL A 268 -25.72 -0.12 -15.52
N TYR A 269 -26.74 0.31 -16.26
CA TYR A 269 -27.63 -0.59 -17.01
C TYR A 269 -27.88 -0.11 -18.45
N ILE A 270 -27.76 -1.01 -19.42
CA ILE A 270 -28.04 -0.79 -20.84
C ILE A 270 -29.21 -1.69 -21.27
N PRO A 271 -30.45 -1.17 -21.33
CA PRO A 271 -31.66 -1.99 -21.52
C PRO A 271 -31.69 -2.74 -22.84
N VAL A 272 -31.30 -2.08 -23.94
CA VAL A 272 -31.38 -2.67 -25.29
C VAL A 272 -30.43 -3.87 -25.45
N LEU A 273 -29.34 -3.90 -24.68
CA LEU A 273 -28.37 -5.00 -24.68
C LEU A 273 -28.63 -6.01 -23.55
N LYS A 274 -29.57 -5.71 -22.64
CA LYS A 274 -29.75 -6.42 -21.37
C LYS A 274 -28.44 -6.62 -20.61
N LEU A 275 -27.60 -5.57 -20.53
CA LEU A 275 -26.33 -5.59 -19.81
C LEU A 275 -26.42 -4.74 -18.55
N GLY A 276 -26.10 -5.33 -17.40
CA GLY A 276 -25.89 -4.64 -16.14
C GLY A 276 -24.42 -4.70 -15.74
N PHE A 277 -23.90 -3.63 -15.15
CA PHE A 277 -22.53 -3.57 -14.63
C PHE A 277 -22.54 -3.19 -13.16
N GLU A 278 -21.62 -3.80 -12.42
CA GLU A 278 -21.44 -3.61 -10.98
C GLU A 278 -19.97 -3.46 -10.66
N TYR A 279 -19.61 -2.36 -10.01
CA TYR A 279 -18.31 -2.13 -9.45
C TYR A 279 -18.25 -2.71 -8.02
N GLN A 280 -17.43 -3.74 -7.85
CA GLN A 280 -17.34 -4.52 -6.63
C GLN A 280 -16.16 -4.02 -5.80
N GLY A 281 -16.45 -3.09 -4.88
CA GLY A 281 -15.50 -2.59 -3.89
C GLY A 281 -15.01 -3.66 -2.90
N ILE A 282 -13.93 -3.35 -2.16
CA ILE A 282 -13.34 -4.27 -1.17
C ILE A 282 -14.34 -4.74 -0.09
N GLN A 283 -15.37 -3.94 0.17
CA GLN A 283 -16.45 -4.20 1.14
C GLN A 283 -17.32 -5.43 0.79
N HIS A 284 -17.31 -5.89 -0.47
CA HIS A 284 -17.96 -7.13 -0.89
C HIS A 284 -17.16 -8.40 -0.50
N PHE A 285 -15.88 -8.23 -0.17
CA PHE A 285 -14.94 -9.32 0.09
C PHE A 285 -14.53 -9.43 1.56
N GLU A 286 -14.52 -8.31 2.30
CA GLU A 286 -14.10 -8.23 3.70
C GLU A 286 -15.15 -7.62 4.61
N SER A 287 -15.28 -8.14 5.83
CA SER A 287 -16.06 -7.50 6.88
C SER A 287 -15.26 -6.34 7.45
N VAL A 288 -15.70 -5.11 7.20
CA VAL A 288 -15.15 -3.91 7.84
C VAL A 288 -15.91 -3.67 9.13
N ASP A 289 -15.23 -3.72 10.29
CA ASP A 289 -15.89 -3.64 11.60
C ASP A 289 -16.62 -2.31 11.82
N HIS A 290 -16.15 -1.22 11.18
CA HIS A 290 -16.81 0.08 11.15
C HIS A 290 -18.20 0.09 10.47
N TRP A 291 -18.54 -0.95 9.70
CA TRP A 291 -19.79 -1.06 8.92
C TRP A 291 -20.69 -2.24 9.36
N GLY A 292 -20.49 -2.77 10.58
CA GLY A 292 -21.33 -3.83 11.16
C GLY A 292 -20.74 -5.25 11.07
N GLY A 293 -19.45 -5.37 10.75
CA GLY A 293 -18.66 -6.61 10.87
C GLY A 293 -19.20 -7.79 10.04
N LYS A 294 -19.13 -9.01 10.60
CA LYS A 294 -19.55 -10.26 9.92
C LYS A 294 -21.02 -10.27 9.48
N SER A 295 -21.89 -9.54 10.20
CA SER A 295 -23.32 -9.46 9.90
C SER A 295 -23.60 -8.65 8.63
N ALA A 296 -22.88 -7.54 8.44
CA ALA A 296 -22.99 -6.68 7.27
C ALA A 296 -22.49 -7.40 6.01
N LEU A 297 -21.35 -8.11 6.09
CA LEU A 297 -20.85 -8.91 4.98
C LEU A 297 -21.82 -10.03 4.55
N LYS A 298 -22.55 -10.63 5.51
CA LYS A 298 -23.57 -11.64 5.20
C LYS A 298 -24.74 -11.01 4.42
N ARG A 299 -25.23 -9.85 4.88
CA ARG A 299 -26.30 -9.10 4.20
C ARG A 299 -25.89 -8.65 2.80
N VAL A 300 -24.65 -8.18 2.62
CA VAL A 300 -24.12 -7.80 1.30
C VAL A 300 -24.10 -9.01 0.36
N LYS A 301 -23.63 -10.17 0.82
CA LYS A 301 -23.62 -11.40 0.00
C LYS A 301 -25.01 -11.92 -0.34
N GLU A 302 -25.95 -11.85 0.60
CA GLU A 302 -27.35 -12.19 0.36
C GLU A 302 -27.97 -11.25 -0.68
N ARG A 303 -27.66 -9.94 -0.58
CA ARG A 303 -28.10 -8.94 -1.55
C ARG A 303 -27.51 -9.17 -2.93
N ASP A 304 -26.21 -9.46 -3.03
CA ASP A 304 -25.54 -9.71 -4.31
C ASP A 304 -26.05 -11.01 -4.98
N ALA A 305 -26.26 -12.07 -4.20
CA ALA A 305 -26.83 -13.31 -4.68
C ALA A 305 -28.26 -13.12 -5.20
N ARG A 306 -29.09 -12.37 -4.45
CA ARG A 306 -30.44 -12.01 -4.88
C ARG A 306 -30.43 -11.17 -6.15
N LYS A 307 -29.57 -10.14 -6.21
CA LYS A 307 -29.40 -9.28 -7.38
C LYS A 307 -29.04 -10.10 -8.61
N LYS A 308 -28.06 -11.00 -8.48
CA LYS A 308 -27.62 -11.89 -9.56
C LYS A 308 -28.77 -12.78 -10.04
N HIS A 309 -29.49 -13.42 -9.13
CA HIS A 309 -30.62 -14.28 -9.47
C HIS A 309 -31.74 -13.51 -10.20
N LEU A 310 -32.08 -12.30 -9.73
CA LEU A 310 -33.07 -11.45 -10.39
C LEU A 310 -32.58 -11.04 -11.79
N CYS A 311 -31.32 -10.64 -11.95
CA CYS A 311 -30.75 -10.34 -13.26
C CYS A 311 -30.88 -11.53 -14.22
N GLU A 312 -30.49 -12.73 -13.78
CA GLU A 312 -30.62 -13.97 -14.57
C GLU A 312 -32.07 -14.25 -14.97
N LYS A 313 -33.03 -14.10 -14.04
CA LYS A 313 -34.46 -14.28 -14.29
C LYS A 313 -35.00 -13.36 -15.38
N TYR A 314 -34.52 -12.11 -15.43
CA TYR A 314 -34.95 -11.12 -16.44
C TYR A 314 -34.08 -11.13 -17.72
N GLY A 315 -33.14 -12.08 -17.82
CA GLY A 315 -32.23 -12.20 -18.95
C GLY A 315 -31.22 -11.06 -19.04
N ILE A 316 -30.91 -10.42 -17.91
CA ILE A 316 -29.89 -9.38 -17.78
C ILE A 316 -28.57 -10.07 -17.49
N ARG A 317 -27.59 -9.89 -18.36
CA ARG A 317 -26.22 -10.34 -18.12
C ARG A 317 -25.52 -9.32 -17.23
N LEU A 318 -25.18 -9.75 -16.02
CA LEU A 318 -24.50 -8.94 -15.02
C LEU A 318 -22.97 -9.11 -15.13
N ILE A 319 -22.25 -8.01 -15.31
CA ILE A 319 -20.80 -7.95 -15.45
C ILE A 319 -20.21 -7.27 -14.21
N TYR A 320 -19.29 -7.96 -13.54
CA TYR A 320 -18.61 -7.44 -12.38
C TYR A 320 -17.24 -6.86 -12.75
N CYS A 321 -16.99 -5.63 -12.30
CA CYS A 321 -15.69 -5.00 -12.33
C CYS A 321 -15.18 -4.88 -10.89
N PHE A 322 -14.07 -5.52 -10.58
CA PHE A 322 -13.57 -5.61 -9.22
C PHE A 322 -12.58 -4.49 -8.91
N TYR A 323 -12.45 -4.14 -7.62
CA TYR A 323 -11.60 -3.02 -7.19
C TYR A 323 -10.10 -3.16 -7.49
N TYR A 324 -9.64 -4.38 -7.75
CA TYR A 324 -8.26 -4.68 -8.15
C TYR A 324 -8.07 -4.65 -9.67
N GLU A 325 -9.13 -4.45 -10.45
CA GLU A 325 -9.06 -4.34 -11.90
C GLU A 325 -8.95 -2.87 -12.32
N GLU A 326 -8.05 -2.59 -13.25
CA GLU A 326 -7.94 -1.25 -13.83
C GLU A 326 -9.08 -1.01 -14.84
N LEU A 327 -10.02 -0.15 -14.48
CA LEU A 327 -11.13 0.23 -15.36
C LEU A 327 -10.62 0.95 -16.63
N THR A 328 -10.58 0.22 -17.73
CA THR A 328 -10.22 0.70 -19.07
C THR A 328 -11.28 0.28 -20.10
N LYS A 329 -11.34 0.97 -21.24
CA LYS A 329 -12.23 0.59 -22.36
C LYS A 329 -11.98 -0.85 -22.84
N SER A 330 -10.73 -1.28 -22.88
CA SER A 330 -10.33 -2.62 -23.29
C SER A 330 -10.82 -3.68 -22.29
N LEU A 331 -10.67 -3.46 -20.98
CA LEU A 331 -11.19 -4.37 -19.95
C LEU A 331 -12.69 -4.59 -20.10
N ILE A 332 -13.48 -3.50 -20.25
CA ILE A 332 -14.93 -3.59 -20.39
C ILE A 332 -15.31 -4.38 -21.64
N LYS A 333 -14.66 -4.10 -22.79
CA LYS A 333 -14.88 -4.88 -24.02
C LYS A 333 -14.56 -6.36 -23.85
N ASN A 334 -13.43 -6.68 -23.21
CA ASN A 334 -13.04 -8.07 -22.95
C ASN A 334 -14.06 -8.80 -22.07
N LYS A 335 -14.49 -8.19 -20.97
CA LYS A 335 -15.53 -8.77 -20.08
C LYS A 335 -16.87 -8.99 -20.77
N ILE A 336 -17.22 -8.13 -21.73
CA ILE A 336 -18.43 -8.32 -22.56
C ILE A 336 -18.24 -9.47 -23.55
N ASN A 337 -17.05 -9.61 -24.13
CA ASN A 337 -16.77 -10.66 -25.12
C ASN A 337 -16.51 -12.05 -24.50
N GLU A 338 -16.13 -12.13 -23.22
CA GLU A 338 -15.96 -13.40 -22.51
C GLU A 338 -17.32 -14.12 -22.33
N ASN A 339 -17.57 -15.15 -23.13
CA ASN A 339 -18.77 -15.97 -23.05
C ASN A 339 -18.67 -16.92 -21.83
N PRO A 340 -19.66 -17.00 -20.91
CA PRO A 340 -19.60 -17.84 -19.71
C PRO A 340 -19.56 -19.36 -19.95
N ALA A 341 -19.49 -19.83 -21.21
CA ALA A 341 -19.56 -21.25 -21.57
C ALA A 341 -18.27 -22.06 -21.33
N HIS A 342 -17.15 -21.47 -20.89
CA HIS A 342 -15.86 -22.17 -20.74
C HIS A 342 -15.18 -22.03 -19.37
N LYS A 343 -15.94 -22.18 -18.28
CA LYS A 343 -15.35 -22.42 -16.95
C LYS A 343 -16.11 -23.50 -16.18
N ASN A 344 -16.05 -24.73 -16.70
CA ASN A 344 -16.28 -25.97 -15.95
C ASN A 344 -15.28 -27.02 -16.45
N VAL A 345 -14.08 -27.04 -15.83
CA VAL A 345 -13.30 -28.25 -15.52
C VAL A 345 -12.57 -27.97 -14.21
#